data_AF-A0A0V0Z093-F1
#
_entry.id   AF-A0A0V0Z093-F1
#
_cell.length_a   1.000
_cell.length_b   1.000
_cell.length_c   1.000
_cell.angle_alpha   90.00
_cell.angle_beta   90.00
_cell.angle_gamma   90.00
#
_symmetry.space_group_name_H-M   'P 1'
#
loop_
_entity.id
_entity.type
_entity.pdbx_description
1 polymer ?
#
loop_
_entity_poly.entity_id
_entity_poly.type
_entity_poly.pdbx_seq_one_letter_code
_entity_poly.pdbx_strand_id
1 'polypeptide(L)' 'LERNIRLIKSPARVVNHDTNLDADLTNWAVSDPGNIFCLIDRPYAKNQTVQSAMAVCIDQADIFARFNDIAAQVENCP' A
#
# COMPACT_ATOMS: atom_id res chain seq x y z
N LEU A 1 11.51 15.03 -8.88
CA LEU A 1 10.60 14.53 -7.83
C LEU A 1 10.44 13.04 -8.07
N GLU A 2 11.07 12.21 -7.26
CA GLU A 2 10.84 10.77 -7.28
C GLU A 2 9.39 10.51 -6.85
N ARG A 3 8.70 9.64 -7.58
CA ARG A 3 7.34 9.19 -7.24
C ARG A 3 7.48 7.76 -6.74
N ASN A 4 7.30 7.59 -5.44
CA ASN A 4 7.41 6.30 -4.80
C ASN A 4 6.02 5.74 -4.53
N ILE A 5 5.93 4.42 -4.48
CA ILE A 5 4.75 3.72 -3.99
C ILE A 5 5.05 3.29 -2.55
N ARG A 6 4.15 3.62 -1.63
CA ARG A 6 4.25 3.12 -0.24
C ARG A 6 3.59 1.75 -0.15
N LEU A 7 4.32 0.81 0.44
CA LEU A 7 3.81 -0.51 0.80
C LEU A 7 3.45 -0.51 2.28
N ILE A 8 2.44 -1.29 2.67
CA ILE A 8 2.16 -1.56 4.08
C ILE A 8 3.36 -2.23 4.75
N LYS A 9 3.57 -1.98 6.04
CA LYS A 9 4.56 -2.68 6.88
C LYS A 9 3.85 -3.46 7.98
N SER A 10 4.52 -4.51 8.47
CA SER A 10 4.02 -5.33 9.59
C SER A 10 4.26 -4.64 10.93
N PRO A 11 3.30 -4.69 11.88
CA PRO A 11 1.87 -4.95 11.69
C PRO A 11 1.15 -3.67 11.21
N ALA A 12 0.19 -3.83 10.29
CA ALA A 12 -0.75 -2.78 9.89
C ALA A 12 -2.15 -3.15 10.38
N ARG A 13 -2.77 -2.29 11.20
CA ARG A 13 -4.13 -2.47 11.71
C ARG A 13 -5.13 -1.90 10.72
N VAL A 14 -5.98 -2.79 10.19
CA VAL A 14 -7.19 -2.43 9.45
C VAL A 14 -8.38 -2.66 10.37
N VAL A 15 -8.93 -1.58 10.93
CA VAL A 15 -10.02 -1.61 11.92
C VAL A 15 -9.63 -2.44 13.15
N ASN A 16 -10.07 -3.69 13.24
CA ASN A 16 -9.81 -4.62 14.35
C ASN A 16 -8.98 -5.86 13.91
N HIS A 17 -8.43 -5.83 12.70
CA HIS A 17 -7.62 -6.90 12.13
C HIS A 17 -6.18 -6.43 11.89
N ASP A 18 -5.21 -7.10 12.51
CA ASP A 18 -3.79 -6.92 12.19
C ASP A 18 -3.44 -7.70 10.93
N THR A 19 -2.86 -7.02 9.96
CA THR A 19 -2.28 -7.61 8.76
C THR A 19 -0.82 -7.23 8.63
N ASN A 20 -0.14 -7.76 7.63
CA ASN A 20 1.21 -7.37 7.24
C ASN A 20 1.39 -7.55 5.73
N LEU A 21 2.54 -7.14 5.19
CA LEU A 21 2.81 -7.22 3.76
C LEU A 21 2.69 -8.65 3.19
N ASP A 22 3.03 -9.67 3.98
CA ASP A 22 2.98 -11.06 3.54
C ASP A 22 1.57 -11.67 3.66
N ALA A 23 0.74 -11.14 4.56
CA ALA A 23 -0.61 -11.61 4.86
C ALA A 23 -1.70 -10.83 4.10
N ASP A 24 -1.42 -9.60 3.67
CA ASP A 24 -2.36 -8.80 2.89
C ASP A 24 -2.39 -9.26 1.44
N LEU A 25 -3.43 -10.02 1.09
CA LEU A 25 -3.66 -10.53 -0.26
C LEU A 25 -4.31 -9.49 -1.20
N THR A 26 -4.64 -8.29 -0.71
CA THR A 26 -5.45 -7.32 -1.46
C THR A 26 -4.63 -6.37 -2.35
N ASN A 27 -3.29 -6.44 -2.30
CA ASN A 27 -2.35 -5.80 -3.24
C ASN A 27 -2.72 -4.35 -3.61
N TRP A 28 -2.67 -3.43 -2.65
CA TRP A 28 -3.00 -2.03 -2.87
C TRP A 28 -1.87 -1.07 -2.53
N ALA A 29 -1.82 0.05 -3.23
CA ALA A 29 -0.73 1.00 -3.16
C ALA A 29 -1.26 2.42 -3.01
N VAL A 30 -0.51 3.26 -2.30
CA VAL A 30 -0.74 4.71 -2.28
C VAL A 30 0.48 5.46 -2.79
N SER A 31 0.24 6.54 -3.54
CA SER A 31 1.30 7.39 -4.09
C SER A 31 1.98 8.24 -3.01
N ASP A 32 3.29 8.46 -3.13
CA ASP A 32 4.03 9.42 -2.32
C ASP A 32 5.03 10.23 -3.18
N PRO A 33 4.82 11.54 -3.38
CA PRO A 33 3.65 12.34 -3.00
C PRO A 33 2.45 12.13 -3.96
N GLY A 34 1.22 12.41 -3.51
CA GLY A 34 0.02 12.43 -4.35
C GLY A 34 -1.26 12.02 -3.61
N ASN A 35 -2.40 11.96 -4.32
CA ASN A 35 -3.72 11.54 -3.80
C ASN A 35 -4.25 10.27 -4.49
N ILE A 36 -3.35 9.41 -4.96
CA ILE A 36 -3.69 8.23 -5.76
C ILE A 36 -3.68 6.99 -4.87
N PHE A 37 -4.79 6.25 -4.91
CA PHE A 37 -4.92 4.88 -4.42
C PHE A 37 -5.00 3.94 -5.61
N CYS A 38 -4.28 2.82 -5.60
CA CYS A 38 -4.34 1.81 -6.66
C CYS A 38 -4.60 0.42 -6.08
N LEU A 39 -5.46 -0.35 -6.75
CA LEU A 39 -5.57 -1.80 -6.58
C LEU A 39 -4.77 -2.49 -7.70
N ILE A 40 -3.92 -3.45 -7.35
CA ILE A 40 -2.99 -4.11 -8.26
C ILE A 40 -3.37 -5.59 -8.33
N ASP A 41 -3.39 -6.16 -9.54
CA ASP A 41 -3.80 -7.55 -9.75
C ASP A 41 -2.78 -8.59 -9.28
N ARG A 42 -1.52 -8.17 -9.10
CA ARG A 42 -0.40 -9.01 -8.66
C ARG A 42 0.20 -8.53 -7.34
N PRO A 43 0.68 -9.48 -6.51
CA PRO A 43 1.42 -9.14 -5.31
C PRO A 43 2.75 -8.50 -5.67
N TYR A 44 3.13 -7.50 -4.87
CA TYR A 44 4.42 -6.84 -4.97
C TYR A 44 5.23 -7.13 -3.70
N ALA A 45 6.50 -7.42 -3.89
CA ALA A 45 7.46 -7.63 -2.82
C ALA A 45 8.76 -6.89 -3.17
N LYS A 46 9.61 -6.65 -2.17
CA LYS A 46 10.95 -6.08 -2.40
C LYS A 46 11.75 -6.87 -3.44
N ASN A 47 11.62 -8.20 -3.42
CA ASN A 47 12.19 -9.11 -4.39
C ASN A 47 11.07 -9.75 -5.20
N GLN A 48 10.91 -9.37 -6.46
CA GLN A 48 9.88 -9.89 -7.35
C GLN A 48 10.45 -10.26 -8.73
N THR A 49 9.90 -11.28 -9.35
CA THR A 49 10.21 -11.64 -10.74
C THR A 49 9.55 -10.63 -11.69
N VAL A 50 10.25 -10.24 -12.76
CA VAL A 50 9.69 -9.34 -13.77
C VAL A 50 8.55 -10.05 -14.50
N GLN A 51 7.33 -9.53 -14.35
CA GLN A 51 6.12 -10.04 -14.97
C GLN A 51 5.15 -8.89 -15.29
N SER A 52 4.21 -9.12 -16.21
CA SER A 52 3.13 -8.18 -16.47
C SER A 52 2.16 -8.11 -15.30
N ALA A 53 1.68 -6.90 -15.01
CA ALA A 53 0.67 -6.60 -14.00
C ALA A 53 -0.21 -5.45 -14.49
N MET A 54 -1.39 -5.32 -13.90
CA MET A 54 -2.32 -4.22 -14.12
C MET A 54 -2.72 -3.59 -12.79
N ALA A 55 -2.99 -2.29 -12.83
CA ALA A 55 -3.49 -1.55 -11.69
C ALA A 55 -4.68 -0.68 -12.10
N VAL A 56 -5.68 -0.60 -11.23
CA VAL A 56 -6.75 0.38 -11.30
C VAL A 56 -6.47 1.44 -10.25
N CYS A 57 -6.29 2.68 -10.69
CA CYS A 57 -5.93 3.80 -9.83
C CYS A 57 -7.07 4.83 -9.75
N ILE A 58 -7.31 5.32 -8.54
CA ILE A 58 -8.33 6.29 -8.19
C ILE A 58 -7.63 7.53 -7.64
N ASP A 59 -7.87 8.67 -8.25
CA ASP A 59 -7.41 9.98 -7.77
C ASP A 59 -8.55 10.64 -6.97
N GLN A 60 -8.58 10.36 -5.67
CA GLN A 60 -9.57 10.91 -4.76
C GLN A 60 -8.98 11.03 -3.35
N ALA A 61 -8.99 12.25 -2.83
CA ALA A 61 -8.25 12.61 -1.62
C ALA A 61 -8.70 11.87 -0.35
N ASP A 62 -10.00 11.63 -0.18
CA ASP A 62 -10.55 10.97 1.02
C ASP A 62 -10.21 9.47 1.03
N ILE A 63 -10.31 8.82 -0.13
CA ILE A 63 -9.88 7.42 -0.31
C ILE A 63 -8.37 7.33 -0.05
N PHE A 64 -7.57 8.20 -0.67
CA PHE A 64 -6.13 8.24 -0.44
C PHE A 64 -5.80 8.42 1.06
N ALA A 65 -6.41 9.40 1.74
CA ALA A 65 -6.13 9.68 3.14
C ALA A 65 -6.37 8.45 4.01
N ARG A 66 -7.49 7.75 3.80
CA ARG A 66 -7.84 6.53 4.53
C ARG A 66 -6.78 5.43 4.41
N PHE A 67 -6.31 5.18 3.20
CA PHE A 67 -5.32 4.13 2.94
C PHE A 67 -3.89 4.56 3.28
N ASN A 68 -3.58 5.85 3.14
CA ASN A 68 -2.30 6.40 3.56
C ASN A 68 -2.12 6.30 5.09
N ASP A 69 -3.19 6.52 5.87
CA ASP A 69 -3.15 6.33 7.32
C ASP A 69 -2.84 4.88 7.70
N ILE A 70 -3.34 3.90 6.94
CA ILE A 70 -3.02 2.48 7.13
C ILE A 70 -1.56 2.19 6.75
N ALA A 71 -1.10 2.70 5.61
CA ALA A 71 0.28 2.52 5.14
C ALA A 71 1.32 3.22 6.03
N ALA A 72 0.93 4.27 6.75
CA ALA A 72 1.78 5.01 7.68
C ALA A 72 1.92 4.36 9.06
N GLN A 73 1.20 3.26 9.34
CA GLN A 73 1.35 2.49 10.58
C GLN A 73 2.69 1.75 10.53
N VAL A 74 3.74 2.41 11.00
CA VAL A 74 5.06 1.83 11.21
C VAL A 74 5.31 1.84 12.71
N GLU A 75 5.71 0.68 13.26
CA GLU A 75 6.21 0.61 14.62
C GLU A 75 7.37 1.59 14.82
N ASN A 76 7.24 2.44 15.83
CA ASN A 76 8.40 2.90 16.58
C ASN A 76 8.99 1.66 17.25
N CYS A 77 10.07 1.10 16.69
CA CYS A 77 10.98 0.32 17.52
C CYS A 77 11.61 1.28 18.55
N PRO A 78 11.60 0.96 19.86
CA PRO A 78 12.48 1.62 20.82
C PRO A 78 13.96 1.51 20.40
#